data_AF-A0A970MEA3-F1
#
_entry.id   AF-A0A970MEA3-F1
#
_cell.length_a   1.000
_cell.length_b   1.000
_cell.length_c   1.000
_cell.angle_alpha   90.00
_cell.angle_beta   90.00
_cell.angle_gamma   90.00
#
_symmetry.space_group_name_H-M   'P 1'
#
loop_
_entity.id
_entity.type
_entity.pdbx_description
1 polymer ?
#
loop_
_entity_poly.entity_id
_entity_poly.type
_entity_poly.pdbx_seq_one_letter_code
_entity_poly.pdbx_strand_id
1 'polypeptide(L)'
;MMISPESYYEDNLREKDAQQIMTIIRGLKNEMGRLKNIMEHPDYGTELTVCPSEAVRLSCTREYLERAKQALAEAGGTYTPSQAELRALDFTDNIDHISKFSFSIGGYFGGYNTYVANLSGNELRFESQHWEISKPMGVFDEDGEPLSRETFFEGIRKLHMGEWMRSYSLKRFGYIVLDGTQWEVEIEYDNGHRNVRFDGDNSYPYNFNDLKVLFGIEEDSQDNE
;
A
#
# COMPACT_ATOMS: atom_id res chain seq x y z
N MET A 1 -12.84 -5.05 -20.07
CA MET A 1 -11.98 -6.25 -20.04
C MET A 1 -10.54 -5.77 -20.09
N MET A 2 -9.69 -6.18 -19.13
CA MET A 2 -8.24 -5.95 -19.21
C MET A 2 -7.61 -7.03 -20.10
N ILE A 3 -6.47 -6.73 -20.72
CA ILE A 3 -5.73 -7.66 -21.57
C ILE A 3 -4.47 -8.13 -20.85
N SER A 4 -3.84 -9.20 -21.33
CA SER A 4 -2.56 -9.64 -20.74
C SER A 4 -1.44 -8.65 -21.05
N PRO A 5 -0.35 -8.61 -20.26
CA PRO A 5 0.81 -7.76 -20.55
C PRO A 5 1.43 -8.01 -21.93
N GLU A 6 1.40 -9.24 -22.44
CA GLU A 6 1.89 -9.54 -23.78
C GLU A 6 0.94 -9.06 -24.88
N SER A 7 -0.38 -9.20 -24.71
CA SER A 7 -1.33 -8.56 -25.63
C SER A 7 -1.19 -7.04 -25.60
N TYR A 8 -0.95 -6.45 -24.43
CA TYR A 8 -0.67 -5.04 -24.30
C TYR A 8 0.60 -4.64 -25.06
N TYR A 9 1.66 -5.44 -24.99
CA TYR A 9 2.88 -5.21 -25.75
C TYR A 9 2.65 -5.22 -27.25
N GLU A 10 1.95 -6.22 -27.77
CA GLU A 10 1.63 -6.32 -29.20
C GLU A 10 0.84 -5.11 -29.70
N ASP A 11 -0.19 -4.70 -28.95
CA ASP A 11 -1.09 -3.62 -29.35
C ASP A 11 -0.49 -2.21 -29.13
N ASN A 12 0.35 -2.05 -28.10
CA ASN A 12 0.74 -0.72 -27.60
C ASN A 12 2.25 -0.46 -27.60
N LEU A 13 3.13 -1.45 -27.80
CA LEU A 13 4.59 -1.25 -27.63
C LEU A 13 5.43 -1.74 -28.81
N ARG A 14 5.07 -2.86 -29.46
CA ARG A 14 5.91 -3.58 -30.43
C ARG A 14 6.51 -2.75 -31.56
N GLU A 15 5.74 -1.85 -32.16
CA GLU A 15 6.18 -1.02 -33.30
C GLU A 15 6.61 0.39 -32.90
N LYS A 16 6.76 0.66 -31.60
CA LYS A 16 7.04 2.00 -31.08
C LYS A 16 8.53 2.23 -30.85
N ASP A 17 8.96 3.45 -31.12
CA ASP A 17 10.30 3.89 -30.76
C ASP A 17 10.43 4.21 -29.26
N ALA A 18 11.66 4.39 -28.78
CA ALA A 18 11.93 4.67 -27.37
C ALA A 18 11.24 5.94 -26.85
N GLN A 19 11.06 6.98 -27.67
CA GLN A 19 10.41 8.22 -27.26
C GLN A 19 8.89 8.04 -27.10
N GLN A 20 8.28 7.27 -27.99
CA GLN A 20 6.87 6.89 -27.91
C GLN A 20 6.62 5.99 -26.69
N ILE A 21 7.47 5.00 -26.43
CA ILE A 21 7.38 4.14 -25.24
C ILE A 21 7.51 4.95 -23.95
N MET A 22 8.45 5.91 -23.90
CA MET A 22 8.57 6.82 -22.75
C MET A 22 7.31 7.65 -22.50
N THR A 23 6.60 8.04 -23.56
CA THR A 23 5.31 8.75 -23.43
C THR A 23 4.24 7.85 -22.84
N ILE A 24 4.21 6.57 -23.25
CA ILE A 24 3.29 5.56 -22.70
C ILE A 24 3.59 5.30 -21.23
N ILE A 25 4.86 5.13 -20.85
CA ILE A 25 5.27 4.99 -19.45
C ILE A 25 4.75 6.15 -18.59
N ARG A 26 4.87 7.39 -19.07
CA ARG A 26 4.31 8.57 -18.38
C ARG A 26 2.79 8.48 -18.25
N GLY A 27 2.10 8.06 -19.31
CA GLY A 27 0.65 7.85 -19.31
C GLY A 27 0.21 6.80 -18.28
N LEU A 28 0.88 5.65 -18.23
CA LEU A 28 0.61 4.58 -17.27
C LEU A 28 0.81 5.06 -15.82
N LYS A 29 1.89 5.80 -15.54
CA LYS A 29 2.13 6.38 -14.21
C LYS A 29 1.04 7.38 -13.81
N ASN A 30 0.58 8.21 -14.74
CA ASN A 30 -0.52 9.14 -14.49
C ASN A 30 -1.83 8.39 -14.21
N GLU A 31 -2.11 7.30 -14.93
CA GLU A 31 -3.29 6.46 -14.69
C GLU A 31 -3.22 5.79 -13.31
N MET A 32 -2.06 5.24 -12.91
CA MET A 32 -1.88 4.69 -11.56
C MET A 32 -2.17 5.75 -10.49
N GLY A 33 -1.64 6.97 -10.65
CA GLY A 33 -1.90 8.08 -9.74
C GLY A 33 -3.38 8.46 -9.68
N ARG A 34 -4.05 8.51 -10.83
CA ARG A 34 -5.50 8.78 -10.93
C ARG A 34 -6.33 7.72 -10.21
N LEU A 35 -6.04 6.43 -10.45
CA LEU A 35 -6.74 5.31 -9.83
C LEU A 35 -6.60 5.33 -8.31
N LYS A 36 -5.39 5.54 -7.79
CA LYS A 36 -5.16 5.69 -6.35
C LYS A 36 -5.94 6.87 -5.78
N ASN A 37 -5.90 8.03 -6.44
CA ASN A 37 -6.64 9.21 -5.98
C ASN A 37 -8.16 8.98 -5.94
N ILE A 38 -8.71 8.18 -6.86
CA ILE A 38 -10.12 7.77 -6.83
C ILE A 38 -10.38 6.86 -5.61
N MET A 39 -9.57 5.82 -5.42
CA MET A 39 -9.74 4.86 -4.32
C MET A 39 -9.51 5.46 -2.93
N GLU A 40 -8.71 6.52 -2.84
CA GLU A 40 -8.44 7.22 -1.59
C GLU A 40 -9.43 8.37 -1.31
N HIS A 41 -10.40 8.61 -2.21
CA HIS A 41 -11.42 9.64 -2.02
C HIS A 41 -12.40 9.21 -0.91
N PRO A 42 -12.89 10.13 -0.05
CA PRO A 42 -13.83 9.79 1.03
C PRO A 42 -15.12 9.15 0.54
N ASP A 43 -15.60 9.60 -0.62
CA ASP A 43 -16.81 9.08 -1.25
C ASP A 43 -16.56 7.79 -2.06
N TYR A 44 -15.36 7.22 -2.02
CA TYR A 44 -15.07 5.97 -2.73
C TYR A 44 -15.96 4.83 -2.20
N GLY A 45 -16.53 4.04 -3.12
CA GLY A 45 -17.48 2.97 -2.79
C GLY A 45 -18.94 3.42 -2.66
N THR A 46 -19.24 4.73 -2.73
CA THR A 46 -20.63 5.24 -2.77
C THR A 46 -21.26 5.15 -4.16
N GLU A 47 -20.44 5.18 -5.21
CA GLU A 47 -20.87 5.03 -6.61
C GLU A 47 -20.88 3.56 -7.05
N LEU A 48 -21.62 3.27 -8.13
CA LEU A 48 -21.68 1.93 -8.72
C LEU A 48 -20.28 1.47 -9.15
N THR A 49 -19.87 0.28 -8.69
CA THR A 49 -18.59 -0.32 -9.08
C THR A 49 -18.53 -0.51 -10.60
N VAL A 50 -17.54 0.13 -11.24
CA VAL A 50 -17.25 -0.08 -12.65
C VAL A 50 -16.51 -1.42 -12.79
N CYS A 51 -16.87 -2.22 -13.80
CA CYS A 51 -16.18 -3.49 -14.08
C CYS A 51 -15.22 -3.33 -15.28
N PRO A 52 -13.90 -3.56 -15.14
CA PRO A 52 -13.19 -4.01 -13.93
C PRO A 52 -12.99 -2.87 -12.91
N SER A 53 -12.90 -3.24 -11.62
CA SER A 53 -12.73 -2.28 -10.52
C SER A 53 -11.40 -1.52 -10.59
N GLU A 54 -11.31 -0.38 -9.91
CA GLU A 54 -10.13 0.47 -9.84
C GLU A 54 -8.90 -0.29 -9.32
N ALA A 55 -9.09 -1.18 -8.33
CA ALA A 55 -8.02 -2.03 -7.81
C ALA A 55 -7.48 -3.01 -8.86
N VAL A 56 -8.37 -3.68 -9.60
CA VAL A 56 -7.98 -4.58 -10.71
C VAL A 56 -7.27 -3.79 -11.81
N ARG A 57 -7.79 -2.61 -12.16
CA ARG A 57 -7.16 -1.72 -13.15
C ARG A 57 -5.78 -1.26 -12.71
N LEU A 58 -5.61 -0.93 -11.43
CA LEU A 58 -4.32 -0.50 -10.88
C LEU A 58 -3.30 -1.65 -10.97
N SER A 59 -3.71 -2.87 -10.59
CA SER A 59 -2.87 -4.06 -10.69
C SER A 59 -2.39 -4.31 -12.13
N CYS A 60 -3.31 -4.39 -13.10
CA CYS A 60 -2.94 -4.58 -14.50
C CYS A 60 -2.09 -3.41 -15.05
N THR A 61 -2.36 -2.17 -14.65
CA THR A 61 -1.57 -1.01 -15.08
C THR A 61 -0.13 -1.10 -14.58
N ARG A 62 0.09 -1.67 -13.39
CA ARG A 62 1.44 -1.92 -12.86
C ARG A 62 2.17 -2.96 -13.72
N GLU A 63 1.50 -4.05 -14.11
CA GLU A 63 2.09 -5.05 -15.02
C GLU A 63 2.43 -4.45 -16.39
N TYR A 64 1.54 -3.63 -16.96
CA TYR A 64 1.81 -2.92 -18.21
C TYR A 64 2.99 -1.96 -18.10
N LEU A 65 3.14 -1.28 -16.95
CA LEU A 65 4.26 -0.38 -16.69
C LEU A 65 5.59 -1.14 -16.69
N GLU A 66 5.67 -2.29 -16.02
CA GLU A 66 6.87 -3.11 -16.03
C GLU A 66 7.18 -3.64 -17.43
N ARG A 67 6.17 -4.11 -18.16
CA ARG A 67 6.36 -4.55 -19.56
C ARG A 67 6.82 -3.41 -20.47
N ALA A 68 6.31 -2.19 -20.27
CA ALA A 68 6.73 -1.00 -21.02
C ALA A 68 8.17 -0.58 -20.70
N LYS A 69 8.61 -0.69 -19.44
CA LYS A 69 10.02 -0.48 -19.07
C LYS A 69 10.95 -1.50 -19.75
N GLN A 70 10.53 -2.77 -19.82
CA GLN A 70 11.27 -3.80 -20.55
C GLN A 70 11.35 -3.49 -22.05
N ALA A 71 10.22 -3.15 -22.68
CA ALA A 71 10.17 -2.79 -24.10
C ALA A 71 11.03 -1.55 -24.43
N LEU A 72 11.11 -0.59 -23.51
CA LEU A 72 12.00 0.56 -23.66
C LEU A 72 13.47 0.13 -23.72
N ALA A 73 13.89 -0.79 -22.86
CA ALA A 73 15.25 -1.33 -22.86
C ALA A 73 15.54 -2.12 -24.14
N GLU A 74 14.57 -2.92 -24.62
CA GLU A 74 14.65 -3.64 -25.91
C GLU A 74 14.79 -2.69 -27.10
N ALA A 75 14.15 -1.52 -27.05
CA ALA A 75 14.26 -0.44 -28.04
C ALA A 75 15.56 0.41 -27.90
N GLY A 76 16.49 0.02 -27.00
CA GLY A 76 17.74 0.73 -26.76
C GLY A 76 17.60 2.02 -25.93
N GLY A 77 16.44 2.25 -25.32
CA GLY A 77 16.20 3.36 -24.40
C GLY A 77 16.71 3.08 -22.98
N THR A 78 16.86 4.13 -22.19
CA THR A 78 17.24 4.03 -20.76
C THR A 78 16.14 4.63 -19.90
N TYR A 79 15.57 3.83 -19.00
CA TYR A 79 14.62 4.31 -18.01
C TYR A 79 15.36 4.91 -16.81
N THR A 80 14.97 6.12 -16.40
CA THR A 80 15.46 6.73 -15.15
C THR A 80 14.30 6.82 -14.16
N PRO A 81 14.34 6.07 -13.04
CA PRO A 81 13.32 6.14 -12.01
C PRO A 81 13.19 7.54 -11.43
N SER A 82 11.96 7.93 -11.12
CA SER A 82 11.68 9.16 -10.36
C SER A 82 12.04 9.01 -8.88
N GLN A 83 12.18 10.12 -8.15
CA GLN A 83 12.42 10.08 -6.70
C GLN A 83 11.35 9.29 -5.93
N ALA A 84 10.09 9.33 -6.37
CA ALA A 84 9.03 8.53 -5.76
C ALA A 84 9.24 7.02 -5.98
N GLU A 85 9.71 6.61 -7.16
CA GLU A 85 10.03 5.21 -7.46
C GLU A 85 11.29 4.75 -6.72
N LEU A 86 12.31 5.60 -6.60
CA LEU A 86 13.49 5.28 -5.80
C LEU A 86 13.14 5.03 -4.34
N ARG A 87 12.24 5.84 -3.76
CA ARG A 87 11.72 5.59 -2.40
C ARG A 87 10.91 4.30 -2.30
N ALA A 88 10.15 3.96 -3.33
CA ALA A 88 9.37 2.73 -3.35
C ALA A 88 10.29 1.49 -3.43
N LEU A 89 11.31 1.54 -4.29
CA LEU A 89 12.34 0.52 -4.40
C LEU A 89 13.13 0.37 -3.08
N ASP A 90 13.59 1.48 -2.51
CA ASP A 90 14.28 1.52 -1.23
C ASP A 90 13.44 0.87 -0.12
N PHE A 91 12.13 1.17 -0.05
CA PHE A 91 11.24 0.47 0.88
C PHE A 91 11.20 -1.04 0.62
N THR A 92 10.97 -1.46 -0.63
CA THR A 92 10.84 -2.86 -1.03
C THR A 92 12.12 -3.67 -0.76
N ASP A 93 13.28 -3.11 -1.07
CA ASP A 93 14.59 -3.74 -0.89
C ASP A 93 14.93 -3.95 0.60
N ASN A 94 14.28 -3.21 1.50
CA ASN A 94 14.51 -3.29 2.95
C ASN A 94 13.40 -4.05 3.71
N ILE A 95 12.39 -4.63 3.04
CA ILE A 95 11.27 -5.32 3.72
C ILE A 95 11.78 -6.48 4.60
N ASP A 96 12.74 -7.27 4.12
CA ASP A 96 13.23 -8.44 4.86
C ASP A 96 14.02 -8.05 6.13
N HIS A 97 14.43 -6.78 6.22
CA HIS A 97 15.14 -6.19 7.36
C HIS A 97 14.23 -5.50 8.38
N ILE A 98 12.91 -5.54 8.20
CA ILE A 98 11.97 -4.99 9.18
C ILE A 98 12.09 -5.77 10.49
N SER A 99 12.41 -5.07 11.57
CA SER A 99 12.57 -5.63 12.91
C SER A 99 11.34 -5.40 13.78
N LYS A 100 10.61 -4.29 13.54
CA LYS A 100 9.38 -3.95 14.24
C LYS A 100 8.48 -3.11 13.35
N PHE A 101 7.19 -3.42 13.38
CA PHE A 101 6.15 -2.67 12.69
C PHE A 101 5.09 -2.27 13.71
N SER A 102 4.88 -0.97 13.90
CA SER A 102 3.89 -0.42 14.82
C SER A 102 2.79 0.27 14.02
N PHE A 103 1.54 -0.10 14.24
CA PHE A 103 0.36 0.49 13.63
C PHE A 103 -0.57 1.00 14.72
N SER A 104 -0.79 2.31 14.78
CA SER A 104 -1.71 2.94 15.71
C SER A 104 -2.90 3.52 14.97
N ILE A 105 -4.11 3.33 15.51
CA ILE A 105 -5.35 3.92 14.99
C ILE A 105 -6.31 4.22 16.13
N GLY A 106 -6.97 5.37 16.07
CA GLY A 106 -7.89 5.77 17.12
C GLY A 106 -8.41 7.19 16.94
N GLY A 107 -9.14 7.67 17.94
CA GLY A 107 -9.72 9.01 17.94
C GLY A 107 -9.61 9.63 19.33
N TYR A 108 -9.78 10.96 19.39
CA TYR A 108 -9.60 11.72 20.62
C TYR A 108 -10.45 11.20 21.80
N PHE A 109 -11.71 10.82 21.54
CA PHE A 109 -12.61 10.32 22.58
C PHE A 109 -12.46 8.83 22.91
N GLY A 110 -12.03 8.01 21.95
CA GLY A 110 -11.92 6.55 22.09
C GLY A 110 -10.54 6.05 22.53
N GLY A 111 -9.53 6.93 22.51
CA GLY A 111 -8.13 6.52 22.67
C GLY A 111 -7.58 5.86 21.42
N TYR A 112 -6.37 5.32 21.54
CA TYR A 112 -5.64 4.70 20.44
C TYR A 112 -5.41 3.22 20.72
N ASN A 113 -5.69 2.39 19.72
CA ASN A 113 -5.23 1.02 19.65
C ASN A 113 -3.91 1.01 18.90
N THR A 114 -2.87 0.44 19.51
CA THR A 114 -1.58 0.25 18.85
C THR A 114 -1.30 -1.23 18.70
N TYR A 115 -1.13 -1.67 17.47
CA TYR A 115 -0.79 -3.03 17.08
C TYR A 115 0.69 -3.08 16.73
N VAL A 116 1.43 -3.99 17.33
CA VAL A 116 2.87 -4.13 17.07
C VAL A 116 3.14 -5.54 16.59
N ALA A 117 3.74 -5.64 15.40
CA ALA A 117 4.38 -6.86 14.92
C ALA A 117 5.86 -6.77 15.25
N ASN A 118 6.30 -7.59 16.20
CA ASN A 118 7.70 -7.70 16.56
C ASN A 118 8.34 -8.86 15.79
N LEU A 119 9.36 -8.52 15.00
CA LEU A 119 10.13 -9.45 14.16
C LEU A 119 11.58 -9.57 14.64
N SER A 120 11.89 -9.07 15.83
CA SER A 120 13.20 -9.24 16.44
C SER A 120 13.34 -10.67 16.95
N GLY A 121 14.16 -11.47 16.27
CA GLY A 121 14.37 -12.89 16.56
C GLY A 121 13.76 -13.83 15.51
N ASN A 122 13.55 -15.09 15.89
CA ASN A 122 13.12 -16.16 14.98
C ASN A 122 11.59 -16.28 14.84
N GLU A 123 10.81 -15.62 15.70
CA GLU A 123 9.34 -15.75 15.74
C GLU A 123 8.69 -14.38 15.51
N LEU A 124 7.63 -14.36 14.69
CA LEU A 124 6.74 -13.22 14.56
C LEU A 124 5.79 -13.18 15.77
N ARG A 125 5.76 -12.04 16.48
CA ARG A 125 4.87 -11.85 17.63
C ARG A 125 4.02 -10.62 17.45
N PHE A 126 2.71 -10.78 17.64
CA PHE A 126 1.77 -9.68 17.62
C PHE A 126 1.35 -9.30 19.03
N GLU A 127 1.25 -8.01 19.29
CA GLU A 127 0.68 -7.45 20.50
C GLU A 127 -0.27 -6.31 20.14
N SER A 128 -1.37 -6.18 20.89
CA SER A 128 -2.19 -4.96 20.93
C SER A 128 -1.95 -4.24 22.23
N GLN A 129 -1.87 -2.93 22.15
CA GLN A 129 -1.84 -2.03 23.27
C GLN A 129 -3.04 -1.10 23.19
N HIS A 130 -3.80 -1.04 24.28
CA HIS A 130 -4.83 -0.04 24.51
C HIS A 130 -4.58 0.61 25.87
N TRP A 131 -4.30 1.91 25.87
CA TRP A 131 -3.83 2.65 27.04
C TRP A 131 -2.59 1.99 27.70
N GLU A 132 -2.67 1.63 28.98
CA GLU A 132 -1.59 0.99 29.74
C GLU A 132 -1.57 -0.54 29.60
N ILE A 133 -2.53 -1.12 28.87
CA ILE A 133 -2.70 -2.56 28.78
C ILE A 133 -2.14 -3.07 27.44
N SER A 134 -1.08 -3.88 27.50
CA SER A 134 -0.59 -4.67 26.36
C SER A 134 -1.06 -6.13 26.48
N LYS A 135 -1.52 -6.70 25.37
CA LYS A 135 -1.98 -8.09 25.26
C LYS A 135 -1.39 -8.75 24.02
N PRO A 136 -0.87 -9.99 24.11
CA PRO A 136 -0.48 -10.74 22.94
C PRO A 136 -1.71 -11.03 22.06
N MET A 137 -1.51 -11.07 20.74
CA MET A 137 -2.54 -11.37 19.76
C MET A 137 -2.15 -12.59 18.94
N GLY A 138 -3.12 -13.46 18.68
CA GLY A 138 -3.00 -14.50 17.66
C GLY A 138 -3.47 -13.93 16.32
N VAL A 139 -2.56 -13.84 15.36
CA VAL A 139 -2.90 -13.52 13.96
C VAL A 139 -2.66 -14.79 13.16
N PHE A 140 -3.65 -15.17 12.35
CA PHE A 140 -3.67 -16.43 11.61
C PHE A 140 -3.79 -16.15 10.12
N ASP A 141 -3.26 -17.06 9.31
CA ASP A 141 -3.42 -17.03 7.85
C ASP A 141 -4.78 -17.61 7.41
N GLU A 142 -4.98 -17.70 6.09
CA GLU A 142 -6.22 -18.22 5.49
C GLU A 142 -6.49 -19.69 5.83
N ASP A 143 -5.44 -20.47 6.14
CA ASP A 143 -5.53 -21.87 6.54
C ASP A 143 -5.79 -22.04 8.05
N GLY A 144 -5.81 -20.93 8.81
CA GLY A 144 -5.99 -20.89 10.25
C GLY A 144 -4.72 -21.18 11.05
N GLU A 145 -3.56 -21.21 10.41
CA GLU A 145 -2.27 -21.40 11.06
C GLU A 145 -1.68 -20.05 11.50
N PRO A 146 -0.84 -20.00 12.56
CA PRO A 146 -0.21 -18.77 12.99
C PRO A 146 0.56 -18.11 11.85
N LEU A 147 0.32 -16.81 11.62
CA LEU A 147 0.92 -16.09 10.51
C LEU A 147 2.46 -16.16 10.60
N SER A 148 3.08 -16.67 9.55
CA SER A 148 4.53 -16.75 9.47
C SER A 148 5.17 -15.41 9.14
N ARG A 149 6.47 -15.28 9.41
CA ARG A 149 7.26 -14.10 9.04
C ARG A 149 7.25 -13.88 7.53
N GLU A 150 7.38 -14.96 6.76
CA GLU A 150 7.41 -14.93 5.30
C GLU A 150 6.07 -14.46 4.73
N THR A 151 4.95 -14.97 5.24
CA THR A 151 3.61 -14.56 4.82
C THR A 151 3.35 -13.10 5.20
N PHE A 152 3.80 -12.66 6.38
CA PHE A 152 3.70 -11.26 6.79
C PHE A 152 4.47 -10.33 5.83
N PHE A 153 5.73 -10.65 5.51
CA PHE A 153 6.51 -9.87 4.54
C PHE A 153 5.92 -9.86 3.14
N GLU A 154 5.33 -10.97 2.70
CA GLU A 154 4.61 -11.01 1.42
C GLU A 154 3.36 -10.10 1.44
N GLY A 155 2.65 -10.05 2.57
CA GLY A 155 1.57 -9.08 2.79
C GLY A 155 2.07 -7.64 2.68
N ILE A 156 3.18 -7.30 3.33
CA ILE A 156 3.80 -5.97 3.25
C ILE A 156 4.23 -5.62 1.80
N ARG A 157 4.77 -6.59 1.05
CA ARG A 157 5.10 -6.39 -0.38
C ARG A 157 3.87 -6.05 -1.21
N LYS A 158 2.77 -6.80 -1.03
CA LYS A 158 1.48 -6.58 -1.71
C LYS A 158 0.82 -5.24 -1.35
N LEU A 159 1.14 -4.67 -0.19
CA LEU A 159 0.65 -3.33 0.17
C LEU A 159 1.32 -2.20 -0.63
N HIS A 160 2.49 -2.43 -1.24
CA HIS A 160 3.24 -1.40 -1.96
C HIS A 160 3.37 -0.08 -1.16
N MET A 161 3.62 -0.18 0.15
CA MET A 161 3.64 0.98 1.06
C MET A 161 4.69 2.03 0.68
N GLY A 162 5.74 1.64 -0.04
CA GLY A 162 6.71 2.57 -0.61
C GLY A 162 6.11 3.58 -1.60
N GLU A 163 4.92 3.29 -2.15
CA GLU A 163 4.16 4.18 -3.03
C GLU A 163 3.21 5.13 -2.27
N TRP A 164 3.06 4.97 -0.94
CA TRP A 164 2.17 5.78 -0.12
C TRP A 164 2.69 7.22 0.06
N MET A 165 1.76 8.14 0.33
CA MET A 165 2.10 9.47 0.82
C MET A 165 2.61 9.40 2.27
N ARG A 166 3.48 10.32 2.67
CA ARG A 166 3.98 10.37 4.06
C ARG A 166 2.91 10.76 5.06
N SER A 167 2.01 11.65 4.65
CA SER A 167 0.92 12.14 5.48
C SER A 167 -0.35 12.24 4.62
N TYR A 168 -1.45 11.72 5.15
CA TYR A 168 -2.76 11.69 4.52
C TYR A 168 -3.69 12.69 5.20
N SER A 169 -4.31 13.57 4.41
CA SER A 169 -5.27 14.55 4.92
C SER A 169 -6.36 14.80 3.90
N LEU A 170 -7.60 14.88 4.40
CA LEU A 170 -8.78 15.19 3.59
C LEU A 170 -8.76 16.57 2.93
N LYS A 171 -7.86 17.46 3.35
CA LYS A 171 -7.65 18.77 2.71
C LYS A 171 -7.39 18.68 1.21
N ARG A 172 -6.74 17.59 0.75
CA ARG A 172 -6.46 17.36 -0.68
C ARG A 172 -7.72 17.14 -1.52
N PHE A 173 -8.84 16.80 -0.86
CA PHE A 173 -10.16 16.64 -1.47
C PHE A 173 -11.11 17.79 -1.12
N GLY A 174 -10.62 18.83 -0.43
CA GLY A 174 -11.42 20.01 -0.09
C GLY A 174 -12.26 19.88 1.18
N TYR A 175 -12.11 18.82 1.97
CA TYR A 175 -12.82 18.67 3.25
C TYR A 175 -11.97 19.18 4.42
N ILE A 176 -12.65 19.64 5.47
CA ILE A 176 -12.07 20.00 6.76
C ILE A 176 -12.83 19.21 7.82
N VAL A 177 -12.12 18.34 8.53
CA VAL A 177 -12.66 17.54 9.63
C VAL A 177 -11.99 18.03 10.92
N LEU A 178 -12.80 18.26 11.96
CA LEU A 178 -12.35 18.80 13.25
C LEU A 178 -12.17 17.72 14.32
N ASP A 179 -12.87 16.59 14.17
CA ASP A 179 -12.77 15.42 15.02
C ASP A 179 -12.94 14.16 14.15
N GLY A 180 -12.16 13.13 14.42
CA GLY A 180 -12.23 11.87 13.71
C GLY A 180 -11.02 10.99 13.97
N THR A 181 -10.80 10.03 13.08
CA THR A 181 -9.83 8.95 13.28
C THR A 181 -8.44 9.36 12.76
N GLN A 182 -7.47 9.33 13.66
CA GLN A 182 -6.05 9.44 13.32
C GLN A 182 -5.40 8.06 13.28
N TRP A 183 -4.39 7.92 12.44
CA TRP A 183 -3.58 6.71 12.38
C TRP A 183 -2.11 7.03 12.09
N GLU A 184 -1.25 6.13 12.52
CA GLU A 184 0.19 6.19 12.32
C GLU A 184 0.76 4.80 12.10
N VAL A 185 1.72 4.68 11.18
CA VAL A 185 2.55 3.49 11.00
C VAL A 185 4.01 3.89 11.16
N GLU A 186 4.73 3.18 12.02
CA GLU A 186 6.18 3.28 12.17
C GLU A 186 6.84 1.91 11.93
N ILE A 187 7.87 1.91 11.08
CA ILE A 187 8.62 0.72 10.67
C ILE A 187 10.08 0.91 11.02
N GLU A 188 10.62 0.01 11.83
CA GLU A 188 12.01 -0.05 12.28
C GLU A 188 12.76 -1.17 11.56
N TYR A 189 14.05 -0.98 11.30
CA TYR A 189 14.88 -1.93 10.55
C TYR A 189 16.10 -2.39 11.36
N ASP A 190 16.56 -3.62 11.16
CA ASP A 190 17.74 -4.19 11.82
C ASP A 190 19.07 -3.94 11.08
N ASN A 191 19.02 -3.50 9.83
CA ASN A 191 20.20 -3.27 8.99
C ASN A 191 20.75 -1.82 9.07
N GLY A 192 20.27 -1.03 10.02
CA GLY A 192 20.64 0.38 10.17
C GLY A 192 19.98 1.33 9.15
N HIS A 193 19.04 0.83 8.35
CA HIS A 193 18.18 1.67 7.52
C HIS A 193 17.32 2.60 8.39
N ARG A 194 16.98 3.78 7.86
CA ARG A 194 16.20 4.78 8.60
C ARG A 194 14.76 4.30 8.79
N ASN A 195 14.19 4.53 9.97
CA ASN A 195 12.77 4.28 10.21
C ASN A 195 11.88 4.99 9.20
N VAL A 196 10.83 4.29 8.78
CA VAL A 196 9.82 4.79 7.84
C VAL A 196 8.54 5.03 8.61
N ARG A 197 8.02 6.26 8.49
CA ARG A 197 6.75 6.67 9.09
C ARG A 197 5.73 7.10 8.04
N PHE A 198 4.48 6.75 8.30
CA PHE A 198 3.29 7.20 7.59
C PHE A 198 2.23 7.63 8.61
N ASP A 199 1.46 8.66 8.30
CA ASP A 199 0.36 9.10 9.16
C ASP A 199 -0.83 9.57 8.34
N GLY A 200 -1.98 9.67 9.01
CA GLY A 200 -3.15 10.27 8.40
C GLY A 200 -4.23 10.68 9.38
N ASP A 201 -5.08 11.57 8.88
CA ASP A 201 -6.22 12.14 9.60
C ASP A 201 -7.46 12.04 8.72
N ASN A 202 -8.33 11.08 9.05
CA ASN A 202 -9.55 10.71 8.32
C ASN A 202 -9.33 10.43 6.82
N SER A 203 -8.10 10.18 6.42
CA SER A 203 -7.69 9.93 5.05
C SER A 203 -6.69 8.78 5.05
N TYR A 204 -6.86 7.87 4.10
CA TYR A 204 -6.21 6.57 4.12
C TYR A 204 -5.61 6.24 2.74
N PRO A 205 -4.55 5.44 2.67
CA PRO A 205 -4.09 4.85 1.41
C PRO A 205 -5.14 3.91 0.81
N TYR A 206 -5.10 3.73 -0.50
CA TYR A 206 -6.11 2.99 -1.28
C TYR A 206 -6.31 1.52 -0.82
N ASN A 207 -5.32 0.96 -0.12
CA ASN A 207 -5.30 -0.40 0.39
C ASN A 207 -5.10 -0.46 1.91
N PHE A 208 -5.56 0.57 2.63
CA PHE A 208 -5.48 0.61 4.09
C PHE A 208 -6.24 -0.53 4.78
N ASN A 209 -7.32 -1.02 4.17
CA ASN A 209 -8.04 -2.17 4.71
C ASN A 209 -7.19 -3.44 4.69
N ASP A 210 -6.41 -3.65 3.64
CA ASP A 210 -5.50 -4.80 3.54
C ASP A 210 -4.44 -4.76 4.66
N LEU A 211 -4.01 -3.56 5.10
CA LEU A 211 -3.13 -3.41 6.27
C LEU A 211 -3.84 -3.84 7.55
N LYS A 212 -5.11 -3.42 7.76
CA LYS A 212 -5.89 -3.83 8.94
C LYS A 212 -6.03 -5.36 9.00
N VAL A 213 -6.38 -5.97 7.87
CA VAL A 213 -6.49 -7.43 7.72
C VAL A 213 -5.17 -8.12 8.03
N LEU A 214 -4.03 -7.58 7.55
CA LEU A 214 -2.71 -8.15 7.84
C LEU A 214 -2.36 -8.17 9.34
N PHE A 215 -2.96 -7.28 10.12
CA PHE A 215 -2.84 -7.24 11.59
C PHE A 215 -3.93 -8.03 12.32
N GLY A 216 -4.81 -8.74 11.60
CA GLY A 216 -5.94 -9.46 12.18
C GLY A 216 -7.00 -8.55 12.80
N ILE A 217 -7.09 -7.30 12.33
CA ILE A 217 -8.08 -6.34 12.81
C ILE A 217 -9.35 -6.53 11.99
N GLU A 218 -10.37 -7.12 12.61
CA GLU A 218 -11.70 -7.19 12.03
C GLU A 218 -12.31 -5.79 11.96
N GLU A 219 -13.03 -5.48 10.88
CA GLU A 219 -13.88 -4.29 10.88
C GLU A 219 -14.97 -4.52 11.91
N ASP A 220 -14.97 -3.75 13.00
CA ASP A 220 -16.14 -3.67 13.86
C ASP A 220 -17.31 -3.28 12.96
N SER A 221 -18.24 -4.22 12.75
CA SER A 221 -19.54 -3.93 12.16
C SER A 221 -20.34 -3.11 13.16
N GLN A 222 -19.97 -1.83 13.31
CA GLN A 222 -20.76 -0.85 14.04
C GLN A 222 -21.93 -0.43 13.15
N ASP A 223 -22.94 -1.29 13.12
CA ASP A 223 -24.35 -0.92 13.05
C ASP A 223 -25.10 -1.84 14.02
N ASN A 224 -24.96 -1.54 15.32
CA ASN A 224 -25.90 -1.99 16.35
C ASN A 224 -26.15 -0.82 17.30
N GLU A 225 -26.98 0.12 16.86
CA GLU A 225 -27.91 0.85 17.74
C GLU A 225 -29.32 0.28 17.58
#